data_AF-A0A1G6BWW3-F1
#
_entry.id   AF-A0A1G6BWW3-F1
#
_cell.length_a   1.000
_cell.length_b   1.000
_cell.length_c   1.000
_cell.angle_alpha   90.00
_cell.angle_beta   90.00
_cell.angle_gamma   90.00
#
_symmetry.space_group_name_H-M   'P 1'
#
loop_
_entity.id
_entity.type
_entity.pdbx_description
1 polymer ?
#
loop_
_entity_poly.entity_id
_entity_poly.type
_entity_poly.pdbx_seq_one_letter_code
_entity_poly.pdbx_strand_id
1 'polypeptide(L)'
;MEKNRCDRSSCKSNPVASLNNQHSAKNGFDPELMFVECHKCGRPLIWNQGEASQIVEQSGIDCKKLDSQCLILAEGCPHCAPGEGGYMVRVVRLREDGYKDVKEQGH
;
A
#
# COMPACT_ATOMS: atom_id res chain seq x y z
N MET A 1 47.11 33.13 26.97
CA MET A 1 46.86 32.32 25.75
C MET A 1 45.61 31.49 26.01
N GLU A 2 44.45 32.09 25.76
CA GLU A 2 43.14 31.45 25.78
C GLU A 2 43.04 30.38 24.69
N LYS A 3 42.45 29.23 25.02
CA LYS A 3 42.13 28.17 24.06
C LYS A 3 40.70 27.70 24.30
N ASN A 4 39.79 28.39 23.62
CA ASN A 4 38.52 27.95 23.04
C ASN A 4 37.65 26.98 23.87
N ARG A 5 36.74 27.57 24.65
CA ARG A 5 35.49 26.92 25.06
C ARG A 5 34.65 26.65 23.80
N CYS A 6 34.27 25.39 23.59
CA CYS A 6 33.21 25.04 22.66
C CYS A 6 31.87 25.45 23.32
N ASP A 7 31.28 26.55 22.85
CA ASP A 7 29.97 27.02 23.30
C ASP A 7 28.89 26.07 22.74
N ARG A 8 28.34 25.24 23.62
CA ARG A 8 27.42 24.13 23.29
C ARG A 8 25.99 24.63 23.04
N SER A 9 25.85 25.83 22.50
CA SER A 9 24.59 26.59 22.46
C SER A 9 24.21 27.02 21.04
N SER A 10 24.26 26.12 20.06
CA SER A 10 23.59 26.34 18.76
C SER A 10 23.43 25.08 17.92
N CYS A 11 23.01 23.96 18.51
CA CYS A 11 22.23 23.00 17.74
C CYS A 11 20.77 23.43 17.85
N LYS A 12 20.38 24.37 16.99
CA LYS A 12 18.97 24.65 16.71
C LYS A 12 18.36 23.32 16.28
N SER A 13 17.60 22.70 17.17
CA SER A 13 16.75 21.58 16.84
C SER A 13 15.83 22.06 15.72
N ASN A 14 16.08 21.61 14.49
CA ASN A 14 15.06 21.66 13.47
C ASN A 14 13.85 20.93 14.04
N PRO A 15 12.67 21.56 14.16
CA PRO A 15 11.46 20.78 14.35
C PRO A 15 11.39 19.92 13.08
N VAL A 16 11.63 18.62 13.20
CA VAL A 16 11.23 17.69 12.16
C VAL A 16 9.77 18.03 11.92
N ALA A 17 9.46 18.53 10.72
CA ALA A 17 8.12 18.85 10.33
C ALA A 17 7.29 17.63 10.74
N SER A 18 6.32 17.84 11.63
CA SER A 18 5.38 16.82 12.03
C SER A 18 4.93 16.13 10.76
N LEU A 19 5.42 14.90 10.53
CA LEU A 19 4.79 13.97 9.63
C LEU A 19 3.44 13.76 10.29
N ASN A 20 2.49 14.56 9.83
CA ASN A 20 1.11 14.48 10.23
C ASN A 20 0.68 13.07 9.87
N ASN A 21 0.76 12.20 10.86
CA ASN A 21 0.13 10.92 10.93
C ASN A 21 -1.38 11.19 10.98
N GLN A 22 -1.94 11.53 9.83
CA GLN A 22 -3.37 11.65 9.63
C GLN A 22 -3.85 10.46 8.80
N HIS A 23 -3.45 9.25 9.21
CA HIS A 23 -4.29 8.10 8.92
C HIS A 23 -5.45 8.11 9.91
N SER A 24 -6.43 8.99 9.68
CA SER A 24 -7.70 8.89 10.40
C SER A 24 -8.39 7.63 9.91
N ALA A 25 -8.23 6.54 10.66
CA ALA A 25 -9.06 5.35 10.63
C ALA A 25 -10.50 5.69 11.04
N LYS A 26 -11.17 6.52 10.24
CA LYS A 26 -12.51 7.05 10.51
C LYS A 26 -13.48 6.74 9.38
N ASN A 27 -13.33 5.61 8.65
CA ASN A 27 -14.42 4.87 7.97
C ASN A 27 -13.96 3.79 6.94
N GLY A 28 -12.89 3.03 7.16
CA GLY A 28 -12.56 1.95 6.21
C GLY A 28 -11.20 1.30 6.43
N PHE A 29 -10.95 0.20 5.71
CA PHE A 29 -9.63 -0.44 5.63
C PHE A 29 -8.71 0.39 4.72
N ASP A 30 -7.47 0.60 5.17
CA ASP A 30 -6.46 1.33 4.42
C ASP A 30 -5.98 0.50 3.21
N PRO A 31 -6.18 0.97 1.96
CA PRO A 31 -5.68 0.29 0.77
C PRO A 31 -4.18 0.02 0.79
N GLU A 32 -3.38 0.87 1.43
CA GLU A 32 -1.92 0.70 1.51
C GLU A 32 -1.49 -0.47 2.41
N LEU A 33 -2.42 -1.04 3.18
CA LEU A 33 -2.21 -2.25 3.98
C LEU A 33 -2.67 -3.52 3.25
N MET A 34 -3.22 -3.42 2.04
CA MET A 34 -3.65 -4.59 1.27
C MET A 34 -2.44 -5.40 0.82
N PHE A 35 -2.54 -6.72 0.97
CA PHE A 35 -1.56 -7.62 0.40
C PHE A 35 -1.68 -7.66 -1.13
N VAL A 36 -0.55 -7.82 -1.82
CA VAL A 36 -0.51 -7.93 -3.28
C VAL A 36 0.27 -9.18 -3.65
N GLU A 37 -0.29 -10.04 -4.49
CA GLU A 37 0.39 -11.26 -4.94
C GLU A 37 0.18 -11.56 -6.42
N CYS A 38 1.12 -12.34 -6.97
CA CYS A 38 1.04 -12.80 -8.34
C CYS A 38 0.06 -13.97 -8.44
N HIS A 39 -0.96 -13.83 -9.27
CA HIS A 39 -1.93 -14.90 -9.51
C HIS A 39 -1.28 -16.17 -10.10
N LYS A 40 -0.18 -16.02 -10.84
CA LYS A 40 0.50 -17.16 -11.52
C LYS A 40 1.38 -17.99 -10.59
N CYS A 41 2.08 -17.37 -9.63
CA CYS A 41 3.09 -18.06 -8.83
C CYS A 41 2.97 -17.84 -7.31
N GLY A 42 1.99 -17.05 -6.86
CA GLY A 42 1.74 -16.76 -5.44
C GLY A 42 2.81 -15.90 -4.76
N ARG A 43 3.80 -15.38 -5.51
CA ARG A 43 4.82 -14.51 -4.92
C ARG A 43 4.23 -13.14 -4.58
N PRO A 44 4.58 -12.55 -3.43
CA PRO A 44 4.18 -11.19 -3.10
C PRO A 44 4.80 -10.19 -4.08
N LEU A 45 4.06 -9.14 -4.40
CA LEU A 45 4.59 -7.95 -5.09
C LEU A 45 4.78 -6.83 -4.06
N ILE A 46 5.90 -6.13 -4.17
CA ILE A 46 6.17 -4.92 -3.40
C ILE A 46 5.81 -3.73 -4.27
N TRP A 47 4.91 -2.89 -3.77
CA TRP A 47 4.54 -1.63 -4.40
C TRP A 47 5.00 -0.45 -3.55
N ASN A 48 5.21 0.67 -4.22
CA ASN A 48 5.48 1.95 -3.61
C ASN A 48 4.20 2.51 -3.00
N GLN A 49 4.39 3.41 -2.04
CA GLN A 49 3.29 4.13 -1.40
C GLN A 49 2.39 4.82 -2.44
N GLY A 50 1.09 4.62 -2.31
CA GLY A 50 0.03 5.21 -3.14
C GLY A 50 -0.40 4.34 -4.33
N GLU A 51 0.38 3.32 -4.72
CA GLU A 51 0.01 2.45 -5.84
C GLU A 51 -1.25 1.65 -5.52
N ALA A 52 -1.38 1.09 -4.31
CA ALA A 52 -2.57 0.33 -3.93
C ALA A 52 -3.83 1.21 -3.87
N SER A 53 -3.72 2.41 -3.28
CA SER A 53 -4.78 3.42 -3.27
C SER A 53 -5.23 3.78 -4.69
N GLN A 54 -4.28 3.99 -5.60
CA GLN A 54 -4.57 4.31 -7.00
C GLN A 54 -5.31 3.17 -7.71
N ILE A 55 -4.91 1.91 -7.47
CA ILE A 55 -5.61 0.74 -8.03
C ILE A 55 -7.05 0.65 -7.51
N VAL A 56 -7.26 0.81 -6.21
CA VAL A 56 -8.61 0.78 -5.61
C VAL A 56 -9.47 1.90 -6.19
N GLU A 57 -8.95 3.12 -6.30
CA GLU A 57 -9.66 4.26 -6.89
C GLU A 57 -10.03 4.00 -8.36
N GLN A 58 -9.07 3.59 -9.19
CA GLN A 58 -9.29 3.25 -10.60
C GLN A 58 -10.28 2.09 -10.78
N SER A 59 -10.37 1.22 -9.78
CA SER A 59 -11.32 0.12 -9.79
C SER A 59 -12.76 0.57 -9.53
N GLY A 60 -12.98 1.77 -8.98
CA GLY A 60 -14.32 2.24 -8.58
C GLY A 60 -14.89 1.49 -7.37
N ILE A 61 -14.04 0.81 -6.59
CA ILE A 61 -14.44 0.13 -5.36
C ILE A 61 -14.56 1.17 -4.24
N ASP A 62 -15.69 1.17 -3.55
CA ASP A 62 -15.84 1.93 -2.31
C ASP A 62 -14.90 1.35 -1.24
N CYS A 63 -13.96 2.15 -0.75
CA CYS A 63 -13.00 1.75 0.28
C CYS A 63 -13.67 1.22 1.57
N LYS A 64 -14.94 1.58 1.82
CA LYS A 64 -15.72 1.02 2.94
C LYS A 64 -16.02 -0.47 2.80
N LYS A 65 -15.94 -1.02 1.58
CA LYS A 65 -16.13 -2.45 1.30
C LYS A 65 -14.85 -3.27 1.49
N LEU A 66 -13.72 -2.62 1.70
CA LEU A 66 -12.45 -3.25 1.95
C LEU A 66 -12.33 -3.64 3.42
N ASP A 67 -11.73 -4.81 3.66
CA ASP A 67 -11.30 -5.28 4.97
C ASP A 67 -10.07 -6.17 4.81
N SER A 68 -9.64 -6.79 5.91
CA SER A 68 -8.44 -7.64 5.94
C SER A 68 -8.54 -8.92 5.10
N GLN A 69 -9.70 -9.26 4.56
CA GLN A 69 -9.85 -10.37 3.62
C GLN A 69 -9.68 -9.92 2.16
N CYS A 70 -9.60 -8.62 1.89
CA CYS A 70 -9.35 -8.11 0.55
C CYS A 70 -7.85 -8.06 0.25
N LEU A 71 -7.47 -8.46 -0.97
CA LEU A 71 -6.12 -8.33 -1.50
C LEU A 71 -6.15 -7.93 -2.97
N ILE A 72 -4.99 -7.62 -3.53
CA ILE A 72 -4.82 -7.31 -4.94
C ILE A 72 -4.11 -8.50 -5.61
N LEU A 73 -4.74 -9.06 -6.64
CA LEU A 73 -4.13 -10.07 -7.51
C LEU A 73 -3.56 -9.41 -8.76
N ALA A 74 -2.30 -9.67 -9.05
CA ALA A 74 -1.63 -9.26 -10.27
C ALA A 74 -1.50 -10.44 -11.25
N GLU A 75 -1.86 -10.22 -12.51
CA GLU A 75 -1.75 -11.19 -13.62
C GLU A 75 -0.31 -11.34 -14.16
N GLY A 76 0.68 -11.16 -13.28
CA GLY A 76 2.10 -11.18 -13.61
C GLY A 76 2.95 -10.70 -12.44
N CYS A 77 4.25 -10.96 -12.54
CA CYS A 77 5.26 -10.40 -11.65
C CYS A 77 6.63 -10.48 -12.32
N PRO A 78 7.66 -9.78 -11.82
CA PRO A 78 9.00 -9.78 -12.41
C PRO A 78 9.64 -11.17 -12.50
N HIS A 79 9.14 -12.15 -11.73
CA HIS A 79 9.61 -13.53 -11.80
C HIS A 79 8.92 -14.35 -12.90
N CYS A 80 7.61 -14.18 -13.09
CA CYS A 80 6.87 -14.90 -14.13
C CYS A 80 7.11 -14.32 -15.52
N ALA A 81 7.32 -13.01 -15.61
CA ALA A 81 7.54 -12.28 -16.85
C ALA A 81 8.68 -11.25 -16.66
N PRO A 82 9.94 -11.70 -16.69
CA PRO A 82 11.09 -10.81 -16.52
C PRO A 82 11.13 -9.74 -17.61
N GLY A 83 11.30 -8.47 -17.22
CA GLY A 83 11.40 -7.35 -18.15
C GLY A 83 10.05 -6.77 -18.61
N GLU A 84 8.92 -7.42 -18.31
CA GLU A 84 7.59 -6.83 -18.48
C GLU A 84 7.27 -5.90 -17.32
N GLY A 85 6.78 -4.70 -17.64
CA GLY A 85 6.26 -3.72 -16.69
C GLY A 85 4.76 -3.52 -16.89
N GLY A 86 4.05 -3.23 -15.80
CA GLY A 86 2.60 -3.07 -15.82
C GLY A 86 1.89 -4.42 -15.94
N TYR A 87 1.29 -4.86 -14.84
CA TYR A 87 0.49 -6.09 -14.82
C TYR A 87 -0.98 -5.69 -14.71
N MET A 88 -1.88 -6.44 -15.36
CA MET A 88 -3.31 -6.31 -15.04
C MET A 88 -3.52 -6.72 -13.59
N VAL A 89 -4.34 -5.97 -12.87
CA VAL A 89 -4.63 -6.23 -11.46
C VAL A 89 -6.11 -6.22 -11.18
N ARG A 90 -6.52 -7.00 -10.18
CA ARG A 90 -7.89 -7.07 -9.68
C ARG A 90 -7.90 -7.05 -8.16
N VAL A 91 -8.90 -6.40 -7.58
CA VAL A 91 -9.13 -6.43 -6.15
C VAL A 91 -10.12 -7.55 -5.85
N VAL A 92 -9.67 -8.52 -5.06
CA VAL A 92 -10.43 -9.71 -4.72
C VAL A 92 -10.57 -9.84 -3.22
N ARG A 93 -11.52 -10.67 -2.80
CA ARG A 93 -11.74 -11.06 -1.41
C ARG A 93 -11.46 -12.54 -1.25
N LEU A 94 -10.68 -12.89 -0.22
CA LEU A 94 -10.43 -14.25 0.23
C LEU A 94 -11.70 -14.88 0.80
N ARG A 95 -11.96 -16.10 0.39
CA ARG A 95 -13.01 -16.99 0.89
C ARG A 95 -12.40 -18.38 1.10
N GLU A 96 -13.12 -19.26 1.79
CA GLU A 96 -12.65 -20.65 2.00
C GLU A 96 -12.46 -21.42 0.68
N ASP A 97 -13.21 -21.06 -0.36
CA ASP A 97 -13.18 -21.66 -1.70
C ASP A 97 -12.23 -20.95 -2.68
N GLY A 98 -11.50 -19.90 -2.25
CA GLY A 98 -10.56 -19.15 -3.08
C GLY A 98 -10.85 -17.65 -3.16
N TYR A 99 -10.58 -17.03 -4.31
CA TYR A 99 -10.76 -15.59 -4.54
C TYR A 99 -12.11 -15.28 -5.19
N LYS A 100 -12.76 -14.19 -4.76
CA LYS A 100 -13.94 -13.62 -5.45
C LYS A 100 -13.70 -12.15 -5.76
N ASP A 101 -13.98 -11.73 -6.99
CA ASP A 101 -13.84 -10.33 -7.40
C ASP A 101 -14.75 -9.43 -6.54
N VAL A 102 -14.20 -8.31 -6.05
CA VAL A 102 -14.96 -7.40 -5.15
C VAL A 102 -16.00 -6.60 -5.95
N LYS A 103 -15.74 -6.33 -7.23
CA LYS A 103 -16.69 -5.60 -8.10
C LYS A 103 -17.94 -6.40 -8.45
N GLU A 104 -17.85 -7.72 -8.53
CA GLU A 104 -18.98 -8.59 -8.90
C GLU A 104 -19.96 -8.82 -7.73
N GLN A 105 -19.60 -8.37 -6.51
CA GLN A 105 -20.46 -8.43 -5.33
C GLN A 105 -21.38 -7.20 -5.30
N GLY A 106 -22.36 -7.17 -6.21
CA GLY A 106 -23.40 -6.15 -6.32
C GLY A 106 -24.79 -6.66 -5.92
N HIS A 107 -25.31 -6.05 -4.84
CA HIS A 107 -26.65 -6.13 -4.21
C HIS A 107 -27.02 -7.36 -3.39
#